data_AF-A0A1V1V1S7-F1
#
_entry.id   AF-A0A1V1V1S7-F1
#
_cell.length_a   1.000
_cell.length_b   1.000
_cell.length_c   1.000
_cell.angle_alpha   90.00
_cell.angle_beta   90.00
_cell.angle_gamma   90.00
#
_symmetry.space_group_name_H-M   'P 1'
#
loop_
_entity.id
_entity.type
_entity.pdbx_description
1 polymer ?
#
loop_
_entity_poly.entity_id
_entity_poly.type
_entity_poly.pdbx_seq_one_letter_code
_entity_poly.pdbx_strand_id
1 'polypeptide(L)'
;MSQTTMDRRRSAATPFARLFRDHPREVGETYFEHMAASSRFGFKLMGLAGAAFIHAVVPGLHKATVSTAIRGMARDMGGRAEEARETRMRDAGVWDVGL
;
A
#
# COMPACT_ATOMS: atom_id res chain seq x y z
N MET A 1 35.76 2.34 9.21
CA MET A 1 34.52 2.59 9.99
C MET A 1 33.89 3.88 9.47
N SER A 2 32.95 3.79 8.53
CA SER A 2 32.23 4.95 7.98
C SER A 2 30.79 4.54 7.63
N GLN A 3 29.94 4.39 8.64
CA GLN A 3 28.50 4.14 8.45
C GLN A 3 27.62 5.13 9.24
N THR A 4 28.18 6.17 9.85
CA THR A 4 27.43 7.05 10.79
C THR A 4 26.88 8.33 10.15
N THR A 5 27.20 8.65 8.89
CA THR A 5 26.78 9.91 8.26
C THR A 5 25.47 9.82 7.46
N MET A 6 25.02 8.62 7.03
CA MET A 6 23.76 8.49 6.27
C MET A 6 22.49 8.40 7.13
N ASP A 7 22.60 8.11 8.42
CA ASP A 7 21.41 7.90 9.27
C ASP A 7 20.80 9.21 9.84
N ARG A 8 21.58 10.30 9.87
CA ARG A 8 21.16 11.55 10.51
C ARG A 8 19.98 12.25 9.81
N ARG A 9 19.70 11.96 8.54
CA ARG A 9 18.55 12.55 7.81
C ARG A 9 17.21 11.86 8.11
N ARG A 10 17.19 10.58 8.52
CA ARG A 10 15.94 9.86 8.81
C ARG A 10 15.35 10.20 10.18
N SER A 11 16.18 10.60 11.15
CA SER A 11 15.75 10.87 12.54
C SER A 11 15.10 12.23 12.80
N ALA A 12 15.06 13.16 11.83
CA ALA A 12 14.54 14.52 12.06
C ALA A 12 13.01 14.65 11.94
N ALA A 13 12.32 13.69 11.31
CA ALA A 13 10.87 13.73 11.12
C ALA A 13 10.14 13.18 12.35
N THR A 14 9.15 13.92 12.86
CA THR A 14 8.28 13.45 13.96
C THR A 14 7.51 12.18 13.54
N PRO A 15 7.09 11.31 14.47
CA PRO A 15 6.25 10.15 14.14
C PRO A 15 5.02 10.50 13.31
N PHE A 16 4.42 11.66 13.59
CA PHE A 16 3.31 12.22 12.82
C PHE A 16 3.69 12.51 11.36
N ALA A 17 4.81 13.20 11.13
CA ALA A 17 5.31 13.47 9.79
C ALA A 17 5.49 12.18 8.98
N ARG A 18 6.08 11.16 9.60
CA ARG A 18 6.32 9.88 8.93
C ARG A 18 5.04 9.19 8.50
N LEU A 19 4.04 9.15 9.38
CA LEU A 19 2.78 8.44 9.13
C LEU A 19 1.84 9.19 8.18
N PHE A 20 1.71 10.52 8.34
CA PHE A 20 0.67 11.29 7.66
C PHE A 20 1.17 12.07 6.45
N ARG A 21 2.50 12.21 6.30
CA ARG A 21 3.11 12.97 5.21
C ARG A 21 4.06 12.12 4.39
N ASP A 22 5.02 11.47 5.03
CA ASP A 22 6.06 10.74 4.29
C ASP A 22 5.48 9.46 3.69
N HIS A 23 4.63 8.74 4.42
CA HIS A 23 4.00 7.51 3.93
C HIS A 23 3.13 7.70 2.66
N PRO A 24 2.18 8.65 2.59
CA PRO A 24 1.47 8.94 1.33
C PRO A 24 2.39 9.33 0.17
N ARG A 25 3.51 10.02 0.46
CA ARG A 25 4.47 10.46 -0.57
C ARG A 25 5.27 9.33 -1.18
N GLU A 26 5.43 8.20 -0.50
CA GLU A 26 6.10 7.03 -1.06
C GLU A 26 5.39 6.53 -2.34
N VAL A 27 4.08 6.69 -2.39
CA VAL A 27 3.24 6.35 -3.56
C VAL A 27 2.78 7.59 -4.35
N GLY A 28 3.40 8.74 -4.11
CA GLY A 28 3.11 9.98 -4.85
C GLY A 28 1.76 10.63 -4.53
N GLU A 29 1.12 10.31 -3.41
CA GLU A 29 -0.22 10.79 -3.06
C GLU A 29 -0.21 11.85 -1.97
N THR A 30 -1.20 12.76 -2.00
CA THR A 30 -1.57 13.56 -0.83
C THR A 30 -2.27 12.69 0.21
N TYR A 31 -2.33 13.16 1.47
CA TYR A 31 -2.97 12.40 2.55
C TYR A 31 -4.43 12.02 2.24
N PHE A 32 -5.21 12.95 1.67
CA PHE A 32 -6.62 12.69 1.36
C PHE A 32 -6.79 11.72 0.19
N GLU A 33 -5.92 11.77 -0.81
CA GLU A 33 -5.90 10.78 -1.90
C GLU A 33 -5.56 9.40 -1.36
N HIS A 34 -4.54 9.30 -0.51
CA HIS A 34 -4.12 8.05 0.11
C HIS A 34 -5.20 7.47 1.03
N MET A 35 -5.85 8.33 1.81
CA MET A 35 -7.00 7.97 2.64
C MET A 35 -8.15 7.45 1.78
N ALA A 36 -8.51 8.13 0.70
CA ALA A 36 -9.58 7.70 -0.20
C ALA A 36 -9.23 6.38 -0.89
N ALA A 37 -8.00 6.21 -1.37
CA ALA A 37 -7.51 4.98 -1.98
C ALA A 37 -7.61 3.80 -1.00
N SER A 38 -7.09 3.96 0.22
CA SER A 38 -7.14 2.95 1.28
C SER A 38 -8.58 2.62 1.69
N SER A 39 -9.44 3.65 1.79
CA SER A 39 -10.85 3.49 2.15
C SER A 39 -11.62 2.66 1.10
N ARG A 40 -11.33 2.85 -0.20
CA ARG A 40 -11.93 2.05 -1.28
C ARG A 40 -11.63 0.55 -1.12
N PHE A 41 -10.40 0.18 -0.77
CA PHE A 41 -10.06 -1.22 -0.49
C PHE A 41 -10.81 -1.74 0.74
N GLY A 42 -10.90 -0.94 1.81
CA GLY A 42 -11.63 -1.29 3.03
C GLY A 42 -13.12 -1.57 2.76
N PHE A 43 -13.82 -0.66 2.08
CA PHE A 43 -15.24 -0.86 1.73
C PHE A 43 -15.44 -2.08 0.81
N LYS A 44 -14.53 -2.31 -0.14
CA LYS A 44 -14.59 -3.49 -1.00
C LYS A 44 -14.44 -4.78 -0.20
N LEU A 45 -13.46 -4.85 0.70
CA LEU A 45 -13.28 -6.00 1.60
C LEU A 45 -14.50 -6.24 2.48
N MET A 46 -15.14 -5.19 3.01
CA MET A 46 -16.36 -5.30 3.79
C MET A 46 -17.50 -5.92 2.98
N GLY A 47 -17.69 -5.49 1.72
CA GLY A 47 -18.65 -6.11 0.80
C GLY A 47 -18.32 -7.57 0.48
N LEU A 48 -17.03 -7.89 0.29
CA LEU A 48 -16.58 -9.27 0.05
C LEU A 48 -16.78 -10.18 1.26
N ALA A 49 -16.63 -9.65 2.48
CA ALA A 49 -16.96 -10.40 3.70
C ALA A 49 -18.45 -10.76 3.72
N GLY A 50 -19.33 -9.82 3.36
CA GLY A 50 -20.76 -10.09 3.18
C GLY A 50 -21.03 -11.19 2.16
N ALA A 51 -20.40 -11.11 0.98
CA ALA A 51 -20.51 -12.15 -0.05
C ALA A 51 -20.01 -13.53 0.43
N ALA A 52 -18.94 -13.57 1.22
CA ALA A 52 -18.43 -14.80 1.83
C ALA A 52 -19.43 -15.41 2.82
N PHE A 53 -20.06 -14.59 3.66
CA PHE A 53 -21.10 -15.06 4.57
C PHE A 53 -22.35 -15.56 3.83
N ILE A 54 -22.79 -14.87 2.78
CA ILE A 54 -23.89 -15.34 1.93
C ILE A 54 -23.54 -16.70 1.31
N HIS A 55 -22.31 -16.89 0.82
CA HIS A 55 -21.87 -18.18 0.29
C HIS A 55 -21.87 -19.28 1.36
N ALA A 56 -21.49 -18.95 2.60
CA ALA A 56 -21.47 -19.89 3.72
C ALA A 56 -22.89 -20.36 4.10
N VAL A 57 -23.89 -19.47 4.03
CA VAL A 57 -25.30 -19.80 4.31
C VAL A 57 -25.96 -20.50 3.12
N VAL A 58 -25.68 -20.04 1.90
CA VAL A 58 -26.25 -20.58 0.66
C VAL A 58 -25.11 -21.03 -0.26
N PRO A 59 -24.69 -22.31 -0.12
CA PRO A 59 -23.66 -22.88 -0.98
C PRO A 59 -24.05 -22.74 -2.45
N GLY A 60 -23.22 -22.05 -3.23
CA GLY A 60 -23.43 -21.85 -4.66
C GLY A 60 -23.65 -20.40 -5.10
N LEU A 61 -23.96 -19.48 -4.18
CA LEU A 61 -23.91 -18.04 -4.45
C LEU A 61 -22.47 -17.52 -4.26
N HIS A 62 -22.02 -16.50 -5.00
CA HIS A 62 -20.68 -15.89 -4.84
C HIS A 62 -19.43 -16.81 -4.96
N LYS A 63 -19.54 -17.99 -5.61
CA LYS A 63 -18.46 -19.01 -5.67
C LYS A 63 -17.06 -18.48 -6.03
N ALA A 64 -16.98 -17.47 -6.89
CA ALA A 64 -15.71 -16.88 -7.33
C ALA A 64 -15.60 -15.37 -7.05
N THR A 65 -16.61 -14.75 -6.43
CA THR A 65 -16.67 -13.30 -6.24
C THR A 65 -15.51 -12.82 -5.34
N VAL A 66 -15.33 -13.48 -4.21
CA VAL A 66 -14.30 -13.13 -3.22
C VAL A 66 -12.90 -13.37 -3.78
N SER A 67 -12.64 -14.56 -4.33
CA SER A 67 -11.32 -14.92 -4.85
C SER A 67 -10.90 -14.04 -6.02
N THR A 68 -11.80 -13.74 -6.96
CA THR A 68 -11.53 -12.87 -8.11
C THR A 68 -11.22 -11.44 -7.66
N ALA A 69 -12.03 -10.91 -6.74
CA ALA A 69 -11.84 -9.55 -6.24
C ALA A 69 -10.55 -9.40 -5.42
N ILE A 70 -10.20 -10.38 -4.57
CA ILE A 70 -8.93 -10.38 -3.83
C ILE A 70 -7.74 -10.43 -4.79
N ARG A 71 -7.76 -11.27 -5.84
CA ARG A 71 -6.68 -11.31 -6.84
C ARG A 71 -6.49 -9.97 -7.54
N GLY A 72 -7.59 -9.29 -7.89
CA GLY A 72 -7.56 -7.95 -8.44
C GLY A 72 -6.91 -6.95 -7.47
N MET A 73 -7.40 -6.90 -6.23
CA MET A 73 -6.85 -5.98 -5.21
C MET A 73 -5.39 -6.28 -4.88
N ALA A 74 -4.98 -7.55 -4.85
CA ALA A 74 -3.59 -7.93 -4.63
C ALA A 74 -2.67 -7.38 -5.74
N ARG A 75 -3.13 -7.42 -7.00
CA ARG A 75 -2.41 -6.80 -8.12
C ARG A 75 -2.33 -5.28 -7.96
N ASP A 76 -3.45 -4.64 -7.65
CA ASP A 76 -3.53 -3.18 -7.47
C ASP A 76 -2.61 -2.70 -6.33
N MET A 77 -2.63 -3.41 -5.19
CA MET A 77 -1.75 -3.13 -4.05
C MET A 77 -0.28 -3.44 -4.36
N GLY A 78 -0.02 -4.45 -5.20
CA GLY A 78 1.33 -4.81 -5.65
C GLY A 78 2.03 -3.67 -6.39
N GLY A 79 1.36 -3.04 -7.37
CA GLY A 79 1.92 -1.90 -8.10
C GLY A 79 2.22 -0.70 -7.17
N ARG A 80 1.32 -0.41 -6.23
CA ARG A 80 1.53 0.64 -5.23
C ARG A 80 2.70 0.34 -4.29
N ALA A 81 2.87 -0.94 -3.92
CA ALA A 81 4.01 -1.35 -3.10
C ALA A 81 5.34 -1.23 -3.86
N GLU A 82 5.33 -1.48 -5.16
CA GLU A 82 6.48 -1.29 -6.06
C GLU A 82 6.85 0.20 -6.16
N GLU A 83 5.90 1.09 -6.42
CA GLU A 83 6.11 2.55 -6.43
C GLU A 83 6.70 3.05 -5.10
N ALA A 84 6.16 2.57 -3.98
CA ALA A 84 6.69 2.91 -2.66
C ALA A 84 8.14 2.44 -2.48
N ARG A 85 8.47 1.23 -2.98
CA ARG A 85 9.83 0.69 -2.94
C ARG A 85 10.76 1.52 -3.81
N GLU A 86 10.36 1.88 -5.03
CA GLU A 86 11.17 2.70 -5.94
C GLU A 86 11.45 4.10 -5.36
N THR A 87 10.44 4.75 -4.78
CA THR A 87 10.63 6.04 -4.09
C THR A 87 11.61 5.91 -2.94
N ARG A 88 11.51 4.86 -2.10
CA ARG A 88 12.46 4.62 -1.01
C ARG A 88 13.89 4.34 -1.52
N MET A 89 14.02 3.60 -2.62
CA MET A 89 15.32 3.34 -3.25
C MET A 89 15.94 4.62 -3.79
N ARG A 90 15.12 5.47 -4.43
CA ARG A 90 15.52 6.81 -4.87
C ARG A 90 16.03 7.66 -3.73
N ASP A 91 15.26 7.75 -2.66
CA ASP A 91 15.58 8.61 -1.51
C ASP A 91 16.79 8.08 -0.73
N ALA A 92 17.06 6.77 -0.79
CA ALA A 92 18.27 6.17 -0.24
C ALA A 92 19.53 6.41 -1.09
N GLY A 93 19.40 7.01 -2.29
CA GLY A 93 20.50 7.17 -3.24
C GLY A 93 20.95 5.86 -3.89
N VAL A 94 20.13 4.81 -3.77
CA VAL A 94 20.37 3.48 -4.37
C VAL A 94 19.62 3.44 -5.70
N TRP A 95 20.05 4.25 -6.67
CA TRP A 95 19.60 4.13 -8.06
C TRP A 95 20.64 3.34 -8.85
N ASP A 96 20.23 2.19 -9.38
CA ASP A 96 20.96 1.54 -10.47
C ASP A 96 20.48 2.15 -11.78
N VAL A 97 21.36 2.90 -12.46
CA VAL A 97 21.05 3.54 -13.74
C VAL A 97 21.10 2.57 -14.91
N GLY A 98 21.34 1.27 -14.67
CA GLY A 98 21.33 0.25 -15.71
C GLY A 98 22.25 0.63 -16.87
N LEU A 99 23.56 0.69 -16.60
CA LEU A 99 24.56 0.57 -17.65
C LEU A 99 24.67 -0.89 -18.09
#